data_AF-A0AAP6RKI2-F1
#
_entry.id   AF-A0AAP6RKI2-F1
#
_cell.length_a   1.000
_cell.length_b   1.000
_cell.length_c   1.000
_cell.angle_alpha   90.00
_cell.angle_beta   90.00
_cell.angle_gamma   90.00
#
_symmetry.space_group_name_H-M   'P 1'
#
loop_
_entity.id
_entity.type
_entity.pdbx_description
1 polymer ?
#
loop_
_entity_poly.entity_id
_entity_poly.type
_entity_poly.pdbx_seq_one_letter_code
_entity_poly.pdbx_strand_id
1 'polypeptide(L)'
;MQKILRYYGHNRYDALSLKGVEKMFDYIRKDPEQFITIFTVLSALLLNLLGFSDEDVRKKKLRIILLSYTIIFMLVLSAGENVTFFMFLLNVSLFLFGGLIYSANMDQDLEKELNLLQFFIYNSSAWFLLVQNYVILIETIVLFILIPIVRAFNFNSFMTKVILSVFSLIACFIQYFSVIKDYFDLKSFSVVLKELNKNREVTLNMEHPKPDNSNLNILKNNQKKLLSFVLYCEDKNFFESKSNTISFVDLKMKWEKPSIFKDKITLDIESKKRKYFRGYSTIEQQLIRQFSMAPYSYRYTIRRKLFNDWVYTPLFCKAICNRKSRVYGKKKKRIARKELMWNLKYIFLIQYFTIILKTPSNLKELIEEMSKQSRVSVEVYEKMYTIFKDSDEVNYYIEQIEENASRKFNFY
;
A
#
# COMPACT_ATOMS: atom_id res chain seq x y z
N MET A 1 -16.75 -22.56 -49.14
CA MET A 1 -16.63 -21.09 -49.15
C MET A 1 -17.75 -20.52 -48.27
N GLN A 2 -17.84 -20.87 -46.98
CA GLN A 2 -17.11 -20.26 -45.86
C GLN A 2 -16.80 -21.32 -44.78
N LYS A 3 -15.60 -21.93 -44.82
CA LYS A 3 -14.90 -22.22 -43.57
C LYS A 3 -14.47 -20.86 -43.05
N ILE A 4 -15.03 -20.36 -41.93
CA ILE A 4 -14.38 -19.45 -40.97
C ILE A 4 -15.28 -18.95 -39.80
N LEU A 5 -16.60 -19.15 -39.73
CA LEU A 5 -17.37 -18.57 -38.60
C LEU A 5 -18.48 -19.48 -38.04
N ARG A 6 -18.14 -20.30 -37.02
CA ARG A 6 -19.01 -20.79 -35.91
C ARG A 6 -18.64 -22.17 -35.35
N TYR A 7 -17.41 -22.62 -35.59
CA TYR A 7 -16.72 -23.42 -34.56
C TYR A 7 -16.20 -22.42 -33.53
N TYR A 8 -16.41 -22.71 -32.23
CA TYR A 8 -16.06 -21.92 -31.03
C TYR A 8 -17.16 -20.99 -30.45
N GLY A 9 -17.89 -21.52 -29.48
CA GLY A 9 -17.64 -21.11 -28.09
C GLY A 9 -18.25 -19.80 -27.60
N HIS A 10 -19.48 -19.47 -27.98
CA HIS A 10 -20.31 -18.51 -27.24
C HIS A 10 -21.53 -19.22 -26.65
N ASN A 11 -21.90 -18.88 -25.41
CA ASN A 11 -23.15 -19.24 -24.68
C ASN A 11 -23.05 -20.12 -23.42
N ARG A 12 -21.86 -20.47 -22.90
CA ARG A 12 -21.78 -21.08 -21.54
C ARG A 12 -21.53 -20.11 -20.40
N TYR A 13 -21.11 -18.87 -20.67
CA TYR A 13 -20.85 -17.89 -19.62
C TYR A 13 -22.05 -16.99 -19.31
N ASP A 14 -22.92 -16.72 -20.29
CA ASP A 14 -24.12 -15.89 -20.06
C ASP A 14 -25.18 -16.62 -19.23
N ALA A 15 -25.32 -17.95 -19.40
CA ALA A 15 -26.29 -18.75 -18.65
C ALA A 15 -25.92 -18.96 -17.16
N LEU A 16 -24.65 -18.80 -16.79
CA LEU A 16 -24.17 -18.93 -15.41
C LEU A 16 -24.28 -17.60 -14.63
N SER A 17 -24.17 -16.46 -15.30
CA SER A 17 -24.39 -15.15 -14.66
C SER A 17 -25.89 -14.84 -14.49
N LEU A 18 -26.72 -15.22 -15.47
CA LEU A 18 -28.19 -15.07 -15.40
C LEU A 18 -28.83 -15.90 -14.29
N LYS A 19 -28.35 -17.14 -14.05
CA LYS A 19 -28.86 -17.99 -12.96
C LYS A 19 -28.57 -17.45 -11.55
N GLY A 20 -27.48 -16.70 -11.36
CA GLY A 20 -27.19 -16.04 -10.09
C GLY A 20 -28.10 -14.85 -9.83
N VAL A 21 -28.41 -14.09 -10.88
CA VAL A 21 -29.31 -12.93 -10.84
C VAL A 21 -30.78 -13.37 -10.71
N GLU A 22 -31.21 -14.41 -11.43
CA GLU A 22 -32.54 -15.01 -11.28
C GLU A 22 -32.77 -15.55 -9.86
N LYS A 23 -31.79 -16.25 -9.28
CA LYS A 23 -31.87 -16.70 -7.87
C LYS A 23 -31.97 -15.55 -6.87
N MET A 24 -31.32 -14.42 -7.17
CA MET A 24 -31.42 -13.22 -6.34
C MET A 24 -32.82 -12.59 -6.45
N PHE A 25 -33.38 -12.49 -7.65
CA PHE A 25 -34.76 -12.01 -7.84
C PHE A 25 -35.80 -12.97 -7.22
N ASP A 26 -35.59 -14.28 -7.32
CA ASP A 26 -36.45 -15.27 -6.66
C ASP A 26 -36.36 -15.20 -5.13
N TYR A 27 -35.18 -14.90 -4.58
CA TYR A 27 -35.02 -14.65 -3.14
C TYR A 27 -35.75 -13.37 -2.70
N ILE A 28 -35.59 -12.27 -3.44
CA ILE A 28 -36.28 -10.99 -3.18
C ILE A 28 -37.80 -11.18 -3.23
N ARG A 29 -38.28 -12.04 -4.14
CA ARG A 29 -39.71 -12.32 -4.34
C ARG A 29 -40.29 -13.24 -3.27
N LYS A 30 -39.48 -14.13 -2.68
CA LYS A 30 -39.90 -15.04 -1.59
C LYS A 30 -39.89 -14.37 -0.22
N ASP A 31 -38.91 -13.52 0.08
CA ASP A 31 -38.75 -12.88 1.39
C ASP A 31 -38.58 -11.34 1.28
N PRO A 32 -39.58 -10.61 0.75
CA PRO A 32 -39.48 -9.18 0.48
C PRO A 32 -39.25 -8.34 1.75
N GLU A 33 -39.82 -8.76 2.88
CA GLU A 33 -39.68 -8.06 4.17
C GLU A 33 -38.25 -8.12 4.71
N GLN A 34 -37.56 -9.26 4.55
CA GLN A 34 -36.15 -9.38 4.93
C GLN A 34 -35.26 -8.51 4.05
N PHE A 35 -35.52 -8.50 2.74
CA PHE A 35 -34.80 -7.65 1.80
C PHE A 35 -35.01 -6.16 2.10
N ILE A 36 -36.26 -5.73 2.32
CA ILE A 36 -36.60 -4.35 2.67
C ILE A 36 -35.94 -3.95 3.99
N THR A 37 -35.93 -4.84 4.99
CA THR A 37 -35.28 -4.56 6.29
C THR A 37 -33.77 -4.38 6.11
N ILE A 38 -33.11 -5.27 5.38
CA ILE A 38 -31.67 -5.19 5.10
C ILE A 38 -31.35 -3.92 4.29
N PHE A 39 -32.14 -3.63 3.25
CA PHE A 39 -31.97 -2.45 2.42
C PHE A 39 -32.18 -1.15 3.21
N THR A 40 -33.20 -1.11 4.06
CA THR A 40 -33.49 0.04 4.94
C THR A 40 -32.36 0.25 5.95
N VAL A 41 -31.81 -0.82 6.52
CA VAL A 41 -30.68 -0.75 7.45
C VAL A 41 -29.39 -0.30 6.75
N LEU A 42 -29.13 -0.78 5.53
CA LEU A 42 -28.02 -0.30 4.69
C LEU A 42 -28.21 1.17 4.29
N SER A 43 -29.45 1.59 4.02
CA SER A 43 -29.80 2.97 3.69
C SER A 43 -29.74 3.91 4.91
N ALA A 44 -30.07 3.42 6.11
CA ALA A 44 -29.90 4.13 7.36
C ALA A 44 -28.42 4.26 7.75
N LEU A 45 -27.60 3.25 7.43
CA LEU A 45 -26.15 3.34 7.50
C LEU A 45 -25.65 4.41 6.51
N LEU A 46 -26.13 4.43 5.26
CA LEU A 46 -25.82 5.46 4.27
C LEU A 46 -26.15 6.88 4.77
N LEU A 47 -27.34 7.08 5.34
CA LEU A 47 -27.80 8.38 5.85
C LEU A 47 -26.98 8.86 7.06
N ASN A 48 -26.64 7.96 7.99
CA ASN A 48 -25.74 8.31 9.09
C ASN A 48 -24.34 8.66 8.58
N LEU A 49 -23.80 7.90 7.62
CA LEU A 49 -22.49 8.15 7.04
C LEU A 49 -22.39 9.52 6.33
N LEU A 50 -23.49 10.04 5.79
CA LEU A 50 -23.56 11.35 5.13
C LEU A 50 -23.78 12.52 6.11
N GLY A 51 -24.12 12.27 7.38
CA GLY A 51 -24.56 13.29 8.34
C GLY A 51 -23.51 13.80 9.34
N PHE A 52 -22.24 13.42 9.24
CA PHE A 52 -21.26 13.72 10.31
C PHE A 52 -20.41 14.99 10.09
N SER A 53 -20.91 16.14 10.55
CA SER A 53 -20.10 17.35 10.77
C SER A 53 -19.17 17.21 12.00
N ASP A 54 -17.97 17.81 11.92
CA ASP A 54 -17.02 18.26 12.99
C ASP A 54 -16.77 17.49 14.30
N GLU A 55 -17.12 16.20 14.42
CA GLU A 55 -16.61 15.38 15.52
C GLU A 55 -15.18 14.82 15.30
N ASP A 56 -14.49 14.59 16.42
CA ASP A 56 -13.20 13.90 16.55
C ASP A 56 -13.13 12.62 15.68
N VAL A 57 -12.13 12.52 14.81
CA VAL A 57 -12.00 11.44 13.80
C VAL A 57 -12.07 10.04 14.43
N ARG A 58 -11.55 9.88 15.65
CA ARG A 58 -11.59 8.60 16.39
C ARG A 58 -13.01 8.24 16.85
N LYS A 59 -13.81 9.21 17.32
CA LYS A 59 -15.20 8.99 17.73
C LYS A 59 -16.07 8.63 16.52
N LYS A 60 -15.88 9.32 15.39
CA LYS A 60 -16.56 9.00 14.11
C LYS A 60 -16.26 7.57 13.65
N LYS A 61 -14.98 7.14 13.67
CA LYS A 61 -14.57 5.77 13.34
C LYS A 61 -15.29 4.71 14.21
N LEU A 62 -15.30 4.91 15.53
CA LEU A 62 -15.92 3.95 16.47
C LEU A 62 -17.45 3.88 16.31
N ARG A 63 -18.12 5.01 16.05
CA ARG A 63 -19.58 4.99 15.80
C ARG A 63 -19.93 4.18 14.56
N ILE A 64 -19.18 4.34 13.48
CA ILE A 64 -19.39 3.58 12.23
C ILE A 64 -19.17 2.08 12.46
N ILE A 65 -18.14 1.73 13.23
CA ILE A 65 -17.87 0.34 13.63
C ILE A 65 -19.06 -0.24 14.41
N LEU A 66 -19.53 0.44 15.47
CA LEU A 66 -20.63 -0.04 16.30
C LEU A 66 -21.94 -0.19 15.51
N LEU A 67 -22.20 0.74 14.58
CA LEU A 67 -23.35 0.67 13.71
C LEU A 67 -23.22 -0.53 12.75
N SER A 68 -22.04 -0.79 12.20
CA SER A 68 -21.80 -1.99 11.38
C SER A 68 -22.05 -3.30 12.15
N TYR A 69 -21.77 -3.35 13.45
CA TYR A 69 -22.04 -4.53 14.28
C TYR A 69 -23.53 -4.81 14.39
N THR A 70 -24.34 -3.78 14.58
CA THR A 70 -25.80 -3.92 14.63
C THR A 70 -26.33 -4.54 13.34
N ILE A 71 -25.76 -4.17 12.19
CA ILE A 71 -26.10 -4.76 10.89
C ILE A 71 -25.66 -6.22 10.81
N ILE A 72 -24.42 -6.53 11.21
CA ILE A 72 -23.90 -7.91 11.22
C ILE A 72 -24.84 -8.82 12.02
N PHE A 73 -25.25 -8.40 13.22
CA PHE A 73 -26.18 -9.18 14.04
C PHE A 73 -27.53 -9.37 13.36
N MET A 74 -28.10 -8.32 12.78
CA MET A 74 -29.36 -8.43 12.03
C MET A 74 -29.23 -9.41 10.87
N LEU A 75 -28.14 -9.34 10.10
CA LEU A 75 -27.87 -10.23 8.97
C LEU A 75 -27.71 -11.69 9.40
N VAL A 76 -27.00 -11.95 10.49
CA VAL A 76 -26.83 -13.31 11.02
C VAL A 76 -28.17 -13.90 11.47
N LEU A 77 -28.98 -13.11 12.16
CA LEU A 77 -30.28 -13.56 12.70
C LEU A 77 -31.32 -13.78 11.58
N SER A 78 -31.33 -12.92 10.56
CA SER A 78 -32.31 -12.97 9.46
C SER A 78 -31.93 -13.98 8.38
N ALA A 79 -30.67 -13.98 7.92
CA ALA A 79 -30.26 -14.72 6.72
C ALA A 79 -29.74 -16.14 7.00
N GLY A 80 -29.43 -16.49 8.26
CA GLY A 80 -28.94 -17.82 8.63
C GLY A 80 -27.75 -18.27 7.77
N GLU A 81 -27.89 -19.37 7.03
CA GLU A 81 -26.81 -19.91 6.19
C GLU A 81 -26.45 -19.05 4.98
N ASN A 82 -27.32 -18.12 4.56
CA ASN A 82 -27.03 -17.17 3.48
C ASN A 82 -26.27 -15.92 3.96
N VAL A 83 -25.94 -15.83 5.25
CA VAL A 83 -25.29 -14.66 5.86
C VAL A 83 -23.98 -14.26 5.17
N THR A 84 -23.22 -15.21 4.63
CA THR A 84 -21.91 -14.95 4.00
C THR A 84 -22.01 -14.04 2.78
N PHE A 85 -23.06 -14.17 1.98
CA PHE A 85 -23.30 -13.29 0.84
C PHE A 85 -23.59 -11.85 1.29
N PHE A 86 -24.45 -11.69 2.29
CA PHE A 86 -24.77 -10.35 2.82
C PHE A 86 -23.59 -9.72 3.56
N MET A 87 -22.79 -10.51 4.27
CA MET A 87 -21.54 -10.07 4.90
C MET A 87 -20.50 -9.63 3.86
N PHE A 88 -20.42 -10.32 2.73
CA PHE A 88 -19.59 -9.89 1.60
C PHE A 88 -20.07 -8.53 1.05
N LEU A 89 -21.38 -8.37 0.81
CA LEU A 89 -21.95 -7.09 0.38
C LEU A 89 -21.67 -5.97 1.38
N LEU A 90 -21.82 -6.24 2.69
CA LEU A 90 -21.49 -5.28 3.74
C LEU A 90 -20.02 -4.87 3.68
N ASN A 91 -19.08 -5.81 3.50
CA ASN A 91 -17.66 -5.50 3.35
C ASN A 91 -17.40 -4.59 2.14
N VAL A 92 -18.04 -4.87 1.00
CA VAL A 92 -17.95 -4.04 -0.20
C VAL A 92 -18.52 -2.64 0.08
N SER A 93 -19.70 -2.53 0.70
CA SER A 93 -20.31 -1.25 1.08
C SER A 93 -19.42 -0.45 2.02
N LEU A 94 -18.87 -1.08 3.07
CA LEU A 94 -17.96 -0.43 4.02
C LEU A 94 -16.68 0.06 3.35
N PHE A 95 -16.15 -0.66 2.35
CA PHE A 95 -14.99 -0.24 1.57
C PHE A 95 -15.31 0.96 0.67
N LEU A 96 -16.45 0.90 -0.04
CA LEU A 96 -16.84 1.94 -0.98
C LEU A 96 -17.22 3.23 -0.26
N PHE A 97 -18.21 3.17 0.64
CA PHE A 97 -18.73 4.34 1.35
C PHE A 97 -17.73 4.88 2.36
N GLY A 98 -16.99 4.00 3.03
CA GLY A 98 -15.90 4.42 3.90
C GLY A 98 -14.82 5.22 3.17
N GLY A 99 -14.50 4.83 1.93
CA GLY A 99 -13.62 5.60 1.06
C GLY A 99 -14.18 6.97 0.69
N LEU A 100 -15.47 7.07 0.38
CA LEU A 100 -16.12 8.35 0.09
C LEU A 100 -16.05 9.30 1.30
N ILE A 101 -16.33 8.80 2.52
CA ILE A 101 -16.22 9.59 3.75
C ILE A 101 -14.80 10.07 3.96
N TYR A 102 -13.83 9.16 3.84
CA TYR A 102 -12.43 9.53 4.05
C TYR A 102 -11.94 10.53 2.99
N SER A 103 -12.49 10.46 1.77
CA SER A 103 -12.20 11.41 0.68
C SER A 103 -12.76 12.82 0.91
N ALA A 104 -13.74 12.98 1.81
CA ALA A 104 -14.28 14.27 2.20
C ALA A 104 -13.37 15.04 3.17
N ASN A 105 -12.25 14.44 3.60
CA ASN A 105 -11.28 15.11 4.46
C ASN A 105 -10.64 16.32 3.73
N MET A 106 -10.78 17.51 4.32
CA MET A 106 -10.30 18.77 3.76
C MET A 106 -8.77 18.86 3.70
N ASP A 107 -8.06 18.07 4.52
CA ASP A 107 -6.59 18.06 4.56
C ASP A 107 -5.94 17.39 3.34
N GLN A 108 -6.74 16.75 2.47
CA GLN A 108 -6.29 16.03 1.29
C GLN A 108 -6.09 16.95 0.06
N ASP A 109 -5.07 17.81 0.10
CA ASP A 109 -4.75 18.67 -1.04
C ASP A 109 -3.99 17.92 -2.15
N LEU A 110 -2.83 17.32 -1.82
CA LEU A 110 -1.96 16.72 -2.82
C LEU A 110 -2.54 15.40 -3.37
N GLU A 111 -3.36 14.69 -2.60
CA GLU A 111 -4.10 13.50 -3.01
C GLU A 111 -5.04 13.78 -4.19
N LYS A 112 -5.60 15.00 -4.29
CA LYS A 112 -6.48 15.43 -5.40
C LYS A 112 -5.76 15.51 -6.75
N GLU A 113 -4.43 15.39 -6.77
CA GLU A 113 -3.65 15.28 -8.01
C GLU A 113 -3.73 13.90 -8.67
N LEU A 114 -4.26 12.90 -7.95
CA LEU A 114 -4.54 11.58 -8.48
C LEU A 114 -5.74 11.61 -9.44
N ASN A 115 -5.85 10.59 -10.29
CA ASN A 115 -7.10 10.41 -11.05
C ASN A 115 -8.19 9.85 -10.12
N LEU A 116 -9.46 9.95 -10.56
CA LEU A 116 -10.62 9.54 -9.76
C LEU A 116 -10.47 8.14 -9.16
N LEU A 117 -10.11 7.15 -9.99
CA LEU A 117 -9.95 5.75 -9.56
C LEU A 117 -8.86 5.61 -8.48
N GLN A 118 -7.70 6.23 -8.69
CA GLN A 118 -6.58 6.14 -7.75
C GLN A 118 -6.85 6.86 -6.44
N PHE A 119 -7.49 8.03 -6.51
CA PHE A 119 -7.95 8.77 -5.35
C PHE A 119 -8.95 7.94 -4.54
N PHE A 120 -9.91 7.31 -5.21
CA PHE A 120 -10.88 6.43 -4.57
C PHE A 120 -10.22 5.21 -3.92
N ILE A 121 -9.37 4.48 -4.66
CA ILE A 121 -8.65 3.30 -4.14
C ILE A 121 -7.80 3.67 -2.93
N TYR A 122 -7.09 4.80 -2.97
CA TYR A 122 -6.32 5.31 -1.84
C TYR A 122 -7.22 5.50 -0.62
N ASN A 123 -8.32 6.24 -0.78
CA ASN A 123 -9.20 6.60 0.33
C ASN A 123 -9.92 5.39 0.91
N SER A 124 -10.46 4.51 0.07
CA SER A 124 -11.09 3.26 0.51
C SER A 124 -10.10 2.34 1.22
N SER A 125 -8.88 2.20 0.70
CA SER A 125 -7.85 1.37 1.34
C SER A 125 -7.37 1.95 2.67
N ALA A 126 -7.21 3.28 2.74
CA ALA A 126 -6.86 3.98 3.97
C ALA A 126 -7.93 3.75 5.04
N TRP A 127 -9.21 3.99 4.69
CA TRP A 127 -10.33 3.76 5.58
C TRP A 127 -10.41 2.31 6.07
N PHE A 128 -10.36 1.36 5.14
CA PHE A 128 -10.47 -0.07 5.43
C PHE A 128 -9.42 -0.55 6.44
N LEU A 129 -8.21 0.01 6.39
CA LEU A 129 -7.12 -0.35 7.30
C LEU A 129 -7.11 0.43 8.61
N LEU A 130 -7.51 1.71 8.59
CA LEU A 130 -7.65 2.55 9.78
C LEU A 130 -8.77 2.05 10.70
N VAL A 131 -9.82 1.50 10.12
CA VAL A 131 -11.00 0.96 10.84
C VAL A 131 -10.88 -0.57 11.03
N GLN A 132 -9.81 -1.17 10.49
CA GLN A 132 -9.53 -2.61 10.54
C GLN A 132 -10.68 -3.49 10.02
N ASN A 133 -11.37 -3.05 8.98
CA ASN A 133 -12.47 -3.80 8.36
C ASN A 133 -12.02 -5.14 7.75
N TYR A 134 -10.70 -5.38 7.62
CA TYR A 134 -10.17 -6.70 7.30
C TYR A 134 -10.54 -7.77 8.34
N VAL A 135 -10.85 -7.40 9.60
CA VAL A 135 -11.34 -8.34 10.61
C VAL A 135 -12.71 -8.91 10.20
N ILE A 136 -13.62 -8.04 9.75
CA ILE A 136 -14.94 -8.44 9.24
C ILE A 136 -14.78 -9.24 7.93
N LEU A 137 -13.81 -8.89 7.08
CA LEU A 137 -13.54 -9.67 5.88
C LEU A 137 -13.06 -11.09 6.22
N ILE A 138 -12.15 -11.23 7.19
CA ILE A 138 -11.68 -12.53 7.69
C ILE A 138 -12.85 -13.30 8.29
N GLU A 139 -13.71 -12.66 9.08
CA GLU A 139 -14.93 -13.26 9.62
C GLU A 139 -15.81 -13.83 8.50
N THR A 140 -16.09 -13.06 7.44
CA THR A 140 -16.85 -13.54 6.27
C THR A 140 -16.23 -14.79 5.65
N ILE A 141 -14.90 -14.83 5.51
CA ILE A 141 -14.17 -15.98 4.96
C ILE A 141 -14.30 -17.19 5.89
N VAL A 142 -14.16 -16.99 7.20
CA VAL A 142 -14.30 -18.09 8.18
C VAL A 142 -15.74 -18.61 8.21
N LEU A 143 -16.74 -17.73 8.17
CA LEU A 143 -18.15 -18.11 8.10
C LEU A 143 -18.45 -18.95 6.84
N PHE A 144 -17.85 -18.58 5.70
CA PHE A 144 -17.97 -19.36 4.46
C PHE A 144 -17.45 -20.80 4.59
N ILE A 145 -16.40 -21.01 5.39
CA ILE A 145 -15.85 -22.34 5.69
C ILE A 145 -16.66 -23.05 6.78
N LEU A 146 -17.14 -22.32 7.78
CA LEU A 146 -17.84 -22.87 8.95
C LEU A 146 -19.23 -23.41 8.60
N ILE A 147 -19.97 -22.74 7.72
CA ILE A 147 -21.35 -23.13 7.36
C ILE A 147 -21.44 -24.56 6.79
N PRO A 148 -20.59 -24.98 5.82
CA PRO A 148 -20.53 -26.37 5.37
C PRO A 148 -20.24 -27.38 6.49
N ILE A 149 -19.39 -27.02 7.46
CA ILE A 149 -19.04 -27.88 8.60
C ILE A 149 -20.25 -28.05 9.51
N VAL A 150 -20.93 -26.95 9.87
CA VAL A 150 -22.15 -26.98 10.71
C VAL A 150 -23.24 -27.82 10.05
N ARG A 151 -23.41 -27.72 8.73
CA ARG A 151 -24.32 -28.59 7.97
C ARG A 151 -23.97 -30.07 8.09
N ALA A 152 -22.69 -30.42 8.05
CA ALA A 152 -22.24 -31.81 8.18
C ALA A 152 -22.58 -32.44 9.54
N PHE A 153 -22.71 -31.62 10.59
CA PHE A 153 -23.10 -32.07 11.93
C PHE A 153 -24.62 -32.10 12.17
N ASN A 154 -25.45 -31.78 11.17
CA ASN A 154 -26.92 -31.79 11.26
C ASN A 154 -27.49 -30.95 12.43
N PHE A 155 -26.86 -29.82 12.75
CA PHE A 155 -27.43 -28.89 13.73
C PHE A 155 -28.77 -28.31 13.23
N ASN A 156 -29.72 -28.11 14.14
CA ASN A 156 -30.98 -27.46 13.79
C ASN A 156 -30.76 -25.97 13.47
N SER A 157 -31.72 -25.35 12.77
CA SER A 157 -31.62 -23.95 12.33
C SER A 157 -31.36 -22.96 13.48
N PHE A 158 -31.95 -23.21 14.65
CA PHE A 158 -31.74 -22.39 15.84
C PHE A 158 -30.29 -22.44 16.34
N MET A 159 -29.74 -23.64 16.54
CA MET A 159 -28.36 -23.83 17.01
C MET A 159 -27.34 -23.29 16.00
N THR A 160 -27.59 -23.45 14.70
CA THR A 160 -26.77 -22.83 13.65
C THR A 160 -26.74 -21.31 13.79
N LYS A 161 -27.89 -20.65 13.96
CA LYS A 161 -27.93 -19.19 14.18
C LYS A 161 -27.18 -18.76 15.44
N VAL A 162 -27.34 -19.50 16.54
CA VAL A 162 -26.62 -19.22 17.81
C VAL A 162 -25.11 -19.30 17.62
N ILE A 163 -24.60 -20.37 16.99
CA ILE A 163 -23.16 -20.55 16.73
C ILE A 163 -22.62 -19.39 15.87
N LEU A 164 -23.32 -19.04 14.80
CA LEU A 164 -22.91 -17.94 13.91
C LEU A 164 -22.93 -16.59 14.66
N SER A 165 -23.95 -16.32 15.48
CA SER A 165 -24.03 -15.08 16.27
C SER A 165 -22.93 -14.96 17.31
N VAL A 166 -22.59 -16.04 18.02
CA VAL A 166 -21.48 -16.04 18.98
C VAL A 166 -20.15 -15.78 18.27
N PHE A 167 -19.93 -16.40 17.13
CA PHE A 167 -18.72 -16.17 16.33
C PHE A 167 -18.60 -14.72 15.86
N SER A 168 -19.68 -14.16 15.31
CA SER A 168 -19.73 -12.76 14.89
C SER A 168 -19.53 -11.77 16.03
N LEU A 169 -20.08 -12.06 17.23
CA LEU A 169 -19.86 -11.27 18.43
C LEU A 169 -18.39 -11.22 18.82
N ILE A 170 -17.71 -12.37 18.80
CA ILE A 170 -16.28 -12.45 19.10
C ILE A 170 -15.46 -11.62 18.10
N ALA A 171 -15.76 -11.74 16.80
CA ALA A 171 -15.08 -10.97 15.75
C ALA A 171 -15.28 -9.45 15.93
N CYS A 172 -16.51 -9.01 16.23
CA CYS A 172 -16.82 -7.62 16.54
C CYS A 172 -16.05 -7.12 17.77
N PHE A 173 -16.00 -7.88 18.86
CA PHE A 173 -15.21 -7.51 20.05
C PHE A 173 -13.73 -7.39 19.73
N ILE A 174 -13.16 -8.36 19.00
CA ILE A 174 -11.75 -8.34 18.59
C ILE A 174 -11.45 -7.08 17.76
N GLN A 175 -12.27 -6.75 16.76
CA GLN A 175 -12.07 -5.56 15.96
C GLN A 175 -12.15 -4.29 16.81
N TYR A 176 -13.17 -4.16 17.66
CA TYR A 176 -13.38 -2.99 18.50
C TYR A 176 -12.17 -2.70 19.40
N PHE A 177 -11.71 -3.71 20.15
CA PHE A 177 -10.52 -3.58 20.99
C PHE A 177 -9.25 -3.31 20.18
N SER A 178 -9.13 -3.93 19.00
CA SER A 178 -7.98 -3.73 18.13
C SER A 178 -7.91 -2.31 17.57
N VAL A 179 -9.06 -1.68 17.29
CA VAL A 179 -9.14 -0.28 16.83
C VAL A 179 -8.85 0.70 17.97
N ILE A 180 -9.37 0.46 19.19
CA ILE A 180 -9.10 1.34 20.34
C ILE A 180 -7.62 1.36 20.70
N LYS A 181 -6.96 0.20 20.66
CA LYS A 181 -5.52 0.06 20.98
C LYS A 181 -4.61 0.36 19.78
N ASP A 182 -5.18 0.84 18.68
CA ASP A 182 -4.44 1.07 17.45
C ASP A 182 -3.67 2.40 17.50
N TYR A 183 -2.36 2.32 17.21
CA TYR A 183 -1.53 3.51 16.97
C TYR A 183 -1.26 3.72 15.47
N PHE A 184 -1.82 2.88 14.60
CA PHE A 184 -1.66 3.02 13.17
C PHE A 184 -2.36 4.29 12.68
N ASP A 185 -1.55 5.26 12.27
CA ASP A 185 -2.01 6.53 11.73
C ASP A 185 -1.20 6.93 10.50
N LEU A 186 -1.84 7.71 9.62
CA LEU A 186 -1.35 8.07 8.30
C LEU A 186 -1.37 9.59 8.16
N LYS A 187 -0.22 10.17 7.81
CA LYS A 187 -0.15 11.58 7.46
C LYS A 187 -0.62 11.81 6.03
N SER A 188 -1.16 12.99 5.74
CA SER A 188 -1.50 13.37 4.36
C SER A 188 -0.24 13.57 3.50
N PHE A 189 -0.41 13.44 2.19
CA PHE A 189 0.65 13.65 1.20
C PHE A 189 1.28 15.03 1.34
N SER A 190 0.47 16.06 1.60
CA SER A 190 0.95 17.43 1.80
C SER A 190 1.85 17.56 3.03
N VAL A 191 1.54 16.87 4.13
CA VAL A 191 2.38 16.86 5.34
C VAL A 191 3.71 16.16 5.06
N VAL A 192 3.69 15.01 4.38
CA VAL A 192 4.92 14.29 4.01
C VAL A 192 5.80 15.12 3.09
N LEU A 193 5.22 15.79 2.09
CA LEU A 193 5.98 16.66 1.20
C LEU A 193 6.62 17.83 1.96
N LYS A 194 5.91 18.45 2.91
CA LYS A 194 6.45 19.52 3.76
C LYS A 194 7.64 19.03 4.58
N GLU A 195 7.55 17.84 5.19
CA GLU A 195 8.66 17.26 5.95
C GLU A 195 9.88 16.96 5.06
N LEU A 196 9.68 16.36 3.88
CA LEU A 196 10.78 16.11 2.93
C LEU A 196 11.46 17.43 2.51
N ASN A 197 10.68 18.49 2.31
CA ASN A 197 11.19 19.81 1.92
C ASN A 197 11.90 20.58 3.06
N LYS A 198 11.89 20.09 4.31
CA LYS A 198 12.73 20.66 5.37
C LYS A 198 14.21 20.38 5.14
N ASN A 199 14.54 19.34 4.38
CA ASN A 199 15.92 19.06 4.01
C ASN A 199 16.41 20.12 3.01
N ARG A 200 17.34 20.96 3.47
CA ARG A 200 17.88 22.07 2.68
C ARG A 200 18.82 21.63 1.56
N GLU A 201 19.40 20.43 1.65
CA GLU A 201 20.32 19.92 0.63
C GLU A 201 19.59 19.59 -0.67
N VAL A 202 18.35 19.06 -0.59
CA VAL A 202 17.52 18.77 -1.77
C VAL A 202 16.06 19.05 -1.47
N THR A 203 15.54 20.10 -2.08
CA THR A 203 14.13 20.50 -2.01
C THR A 203 13.36 20.07 -3.23
N LEU A 204 12.14 19.54 -3.05
CA LEU A 204 11.19 19.32 -4.14
C LEU A 204 10.46 20.63 -4.44
N ASN A 205 11.05 21.45 -5.33
CA ASN A 205 10.43 22.68 -5.81
C ASN A 205 9.26 22.34 -6.74
N MET A 206 8.06 22.79 -6.37
CA MET A 206 6.82 22.57 -7.15
C MET A 206 6.54 23.68 -8.17
N GLU A 207 7.35 24.74 -8.22
CA GLU A 207 7.18 25.91 -9.08
C GLU A 207 8.01 25.80 -10.37
N HIS A 208 8.07 26.88 -11.17
CA HIS A 208 8.93 26.94 -12.35
C HIS A 208 10.40 26.70 -11.96
N PRO A 209 11.12 25.82 -12.69
CA PRO A 209 12.54 25.62 -12.46
C PRO A 209 13.25 26.97 -12.62
N LYS A 210 14.03 27.37 -11.62
CA LYS A 210 14.81 28.61 -11.68
C LYS A 210 16.02 28.37 -12.60
N PRO A 211 16.32 29.30 -13.53
CA PRO A 211 17.44 29.14 -14.46
C PRO A 211 18.81 29.04 -13.77
N ASP A 212 18.94 29.56 -12.55
CA ASP A 212 20.20 29.69 -11.80
C ASP A 212 20.36 28.74 -10.59
N ASN A 213 19.68 27.58 -10.57
CA ASN A 213 19.91 26.63 -9.48
C ASN A 213 21.25 25.89 -9.66
N SER A 214 22.31 26.52 -9.15
CA SER A 214 23.65 26.02 -8.84
C SER A 214 23.69 24.79 -7.90
N ASN A 215 22.54 24.22 -7.56
CA ASN A 215 22.40 22.97 -6.79
C ASN A 215 22.76 21.71 -7.61
N LEU A 216 23.32 21.86 -8.81
CA LEU A 216 23.70 20.75 -9.69
C LEU A 216 25.01 20.03 -9.29
N ASN A 217 25.68 20.45 -8.22
CA ASN A 217 26.93 19.85 -7.72
C ASN A 217 26.86 19.45 -6.23
N ILE A 218 25.74 18.89 -5.77
CA ILE A 218 25.55 18.56 -4.34
C ILE A 218 26.53 17.45 -3.88
N LEU A 219 27.01 16.60 -4.79
CA LEU A 219 27.79 15.43 -4.41
C LEU A 219 29.25 15.51 -4.85
N LYS A 220 30.16 15.46 -3.89
CA LYS A 220 31.58 15.18 -4.14
C LYS A 220 31.73 13.79 -4.78
N ASN A 221 32.77 13.57 -5.58
CA ASN A 221 33.02 12.27 -6.23
C ASN A 221 33.03 11.10 -5.23
N ASN A 222 33.54 11.30 -4.02
CA ASN A 222 33.48 10.28 -2.96
C ASN A 222 32.04 9.95 -2.54
N GLN A 223 31.15 10.93 -2.46
CA GLN A 223 29.74 10.68 -2.11
C GLN A 223 29.00 9.93 -3.23
N LYS A 224 29.33 10.16 -4.51
CA LYS A 224 28.79 9.38 -5.63
C LYS A 224 29.15 7.89 -5.51
N LYS A 225 30.40 7.58 -5.14
CA LYS A 225 30.85 6.20 -4.89
C LYS A 225 30.15 5.55 -3.68
N LEU A 226 29.86 6.33 -2.64
CA LEU A 226 29.10 5.85 -1.48
C LEU A 226 27.65 5.56 -1.85
N LEU A 227 27.02 6.45 -2.61
CA LEU A 227 25.65 6.29 -3.11
C LEU A 227 25.50 5.09 -4.07
N SER A 228 26.48 4.86 -4.95
CA SER A 228 26.47 3.69 -5.83
C SER A 228 26.50 2.38 -5.03
N PHE A 229 27.24 2.35 -3.93
CA PHE A 229 27.23 1.22 -3.01
C PHE A 229 25.89 1.06 -2.29
N VAL A 230 25.24 2.15 -1.87
CA VAL A 230 23.88 2.13 -1.30
C VAL A 230 22.89 1.50 -2.28
N LEU A 231 22.91 1.91 -3.55
CA LEU A 231 22.04 1.35 -4.59
C LEU A 231 22.28 -0.15 -4.76
N TYR A 232 23.53 -0.56 -4.86
CA TYR A 232 23.89 -1.97 -4.99
C TYR A 232 23.28 -2.85 -3.88
N CYS A 233 23.45 -2.41 -2.63
CA CYS A 233 23.00 -3.14 -1.45
C CYS A 233 21.49 -3.07 -1.21
N GLU A 234 20.90 -1.87 -1.22
CA GLU A 234 19.51 -1.63 -0.81
C GLU A 234 18.54 -1.83 -1.98
N ASP A 235 18.80 -1.24 -3.15
CA ASP A 235 17.89 -1.31 -4.31
C ASP A 235 18.60 -1.27 -5.68
N LYS A 236 19.02 -2.44 -6.17
CA LYS A 236 19.81 -2.60 -7.40
C LYS A 236 19.06 -2.12 -8.65
N ASN A 237 17.73 -2.27 -8.67
CA ASN A 237 16.91 -1.90 -9.83
C ASN A 237 16.22 -0.55 -9.61
N PHE A 238 16.74 0.28 -8.70
CA PHE A 238 16.12 1.55 -8.33
C PHE A 238 15.84 2.43 -9.55
N PHE A 239 16.82 2.61 -10.44
CA PHE A 239 16.67 3.40 -11.67
C PHE A 239 16.16 2.62 -12.89
N GLU A 240 16.03 1.29 -12.81
CA GLU A 240 15.46 0.47 -13.89
C GLU A 240 13.94 0.31 -13.76
N SER A 241 13.46 0.27 -12.52
CA SER A 241 12.05 0.04 -12.20
C SER A 241 11.21 1.29 -12.51
N LYS A 242 10.27 1.17 -13.45
CA LYS A 242 9.26 2.22 -13.69
C LYS A 242 8.21 2.29 -12.59
N SER A 243 8.06 1.23 -11.79
CA SER A 243 7.16 1.19 -10.64
C SER A 243 7.90 1.49 -9.35
N ASN A 244 7.26 2.25 -8.46
CA ASN A 244 7.73 2.49 -7.09
C ASN A 244 7.23 1.39 -6.12
N THR A 245 6.82 0.25 -6.68
CA THR A 245 6.41 -0.96 -5.97
C THR A 245 7.19 -2.13 -6.51
N ILE A 246 7.52 -3.05 -5.59
CA ILE A 246 7.93 -4.40 -5.95
C ILE A 246 6.66 -5.13 -6.40
N SER A 247 6.63 -5.60 -7.65
CA SER A 247 5.49 -6.36 -8.17
C SER A 247 5.50 -7.81 -7.67
N PHE A 248 4.38 -8.52 -7.78
CA PHE A 248 4.34 -9.96 -7.50
C PHE A 248 5.26 -10.77 -8.42
N VAL A 249 5.50 -10.29 -9.65
CA VAL A 249 6.47 -10.90 -10.58
C VAL A 249 7.89 -10.72 -10.05
N ASP A 250 8.22 -9.53 -9.52
CA ASP A 250 9.52 -9.29 -8.90
C ASP A 250 9.72 -10.13 -7.64
N LEU A 251 8.66 -10.33 -6.84
CA LEU A 251 8.70 -11.23 -5.68
C LEU A 251 8.94 -12.68 -6.11
N LYS A 252 8.23 -13.14 -7.15
CA LYS A 252 8.36 -14.50 -7.70
C LYS A 252 9.76 -14.73 -8.29
N MET A 253 10.24 -13.84 -9.15
CA MET A 253 11.58 -13.93 -9.75
C MET A 253 12.69 -13.88 -8.68
N LYS A 254 12.48 -13.18 -7.57
CA LYS A 254 13.42 -13.14 -6.43
C LYS A 254 13.35 -14.39 -5.54
N TRP A 255 12.26 -15.14 -5.55
CA TRP A 255 12.20 -16.47 -4.90
C TRP A 255 12.89 -17.52 -5.74
N GLU A 256 12.79 -17.41 -7.07
CA GLU A 256 13.41 -18.31 -8.03
C GLU A 256 14.92 -18.05 -8.20
N LYS A 257 15.36 -16.78 -8.10
CA LYS A 257 16.79 -16.42 -8.10
C LYS A 257 17.33 -16.38 -6.66
N PRO A 258 18.25 -17.27 -6.26
CA PRO A 258 18.90 -17.15 -4.96
C PRO A 258 19.57 -15.78 -4.81
N SER A 259 19.54 -15.24 -3.60
CA SER A 259 20.34 -14.06 -3.22
C SER A 259 21.76 -14.20 -3.80
N ILE A 260 22.28 -13.15 -4.44
CA ILE A 260 23.66 -13.11 -5.01
C ILE A 260 24.70 -13.53 -3.95
N PHE A 261 24.36 -13.37 -2.68
CA PHE A 261 25.20 -13.66 -1.52
C PHE A 261 24.91 -14.99 -0.85
N LYS A 262 23.89 -15.76 -1.30
CA LYS A 262 23.45 -17.02 -0.70
C LYS A 262 24.60 -18.02 -0.56
N ASP A 263 25.58 -17.94 -1.45
CA ASP A 263 26.75 -18.83 -1.49
C ASP A 263 28.10 -18.08 -1.45
N LYS A 264 28.10 -16.73 -1.49
CA LYS A 264 29.33 -15.91 -1.50
C LYS A 264 29.71 -15.33 -0.12
N ILE A 265 28.78 -15.34 0.83
CA ILE A 265 29.00 -14.84 2.19
C ILE A 265 28.72 -15.98 3.16
N THR A 266 29.73 -16.83 3.39
CA THR A 266 29.76 -17.72 4.54
C THR A 266 30.23 -16.91 5.75
N LEU A 267 29.35 -16.78 6.74
CA LEU A 267 29.72 -16.43 8.10
C LEU A 267 29.79 -17.74 8.92
N ASP A 268 30.32 -17.70 10.14
CA ASP A 268 30.57 -18.88 10.98
C ASP A 268 29.37 -19.84 11.15
N ILE A 269 29.63 -21.04 11.67
CA ILE A 269 28.69 -22.17 11.75
C ILE A 269 27.31 -21.81 12.35
N GLU A 270 27.22 -20.87 13.30
CA GLU A 270 25.94 -20.37 13.84
C GLU A 270 25.13 -19.50 12.86
N SER A 271 25.81 -18.77 11.97
CA SER A 271 25.20 -17.94 10.94
C SER A 271 24.64 -18.73 9.75
N LYS A 272 25.05 -20.00 9.56
CA LYS A 272 24.49 -20.89 8.53
C LYS A 272 22.98 -21.07 8.66
N LYS A 273 22.42 -20.86 9.87
CA LYS A 273 20.96 -20.87 10.11
C LYS A 273 20.26 -19.58 9.68
N ARG A 274 20.96 -18.46 9.55
CA ARG A 274 20.41 -17.17 9.12
C ARG A 274 20.83 -16.87 7.68
N LYS A 275 20.18 -17.53 6.72
CA LYS A 275 20.32 -17.16 5.30
C LYS A 275 19.99 -15.67 5.16
N TYR A 276 20.90 -14.90 4.55
CA TYR A 276 20.62 -13.51 4.20
C TYR A 276 19.44 -13.46 3.23
N PHE A 277 18.30 -12.98 3.72
CA PHE A 277 17.17 -12.55 2.92
C PHE A 277 17.19 -11.03 2.84
N ARG A 278 17.49 -10.50 1.66
CA ARG A 278 17.41 -9.06 1.37
C ARG A 278 16.03 -8.52 1.76
N GLY A 279 16.02 -7.37 2.44
CA GLY A 279 14.79 -6.68 2.80
C GLY A 279 13.94 -6.31 1.58
N TYR A 280 12.62 -6.51 1.67
CA TYR A 280 11.67 -6.26 0.57
C TYR A 280 11.20 -4.80 0.50
N SER A 281 12.01 -3.82 0.90
CA SER A 281 11.63 -2.40 0.88
C SER A 281 12.56 -1.63 -0.06
N THR A 282 11.98 -0.93 -1.04
CA THR A 282 12.75 -0.03 -1.92
C THR A 282 13.20 1.21 -1.16
N ILE A 283 14.18 1.95 -1.67
CA ILE A 283 14.67 3.18 -1.04
C ILE A 283 13.53 4.20 -0.85
N GLU A 284 12.62 4.32 -1.82
CA GLU A 284 11.46 5.22 -1.72
C GLU A 284 10.53 4.80 -0.57
N GLN A 285 10.27 3.49 -0.43
CA GLN A 285 9.43 2.96 0.65
C GLN A 285 10.09 3.19 2.02
N GLN A 286 11.41 3.01 2.12
CA GLN A 286 12.15 3.23 3.37
C GLN A 286 12.12 4.71 3.76
N LEU A 287 12.32 5.63 2.81
CA LEU A 287 12.31 7.07 3.02
C LEU A 287 10.91 7.58 3.39
N ILE A 288 9.90 7.34 2.54
CA ILE A 288 8.56 7.91 2.69
C ILE A 288 7.92 7.46 4.01
N ARG A 289 8.15 6.21 4.41
CA ARG A 289 7.63 5.63 5.64
C ARG A 289 8.05 6.39 6.91
N GLN A 290 9.23 7.02 6.93
CA GLN A 290 9.66 7.83 8.07
C GLN A 290 8.73 9.02 8.34
N PHE A 291 8.09 9.52 7.30
CA PHE A 291 7.28 10.72 7.35
C PHE A 291 5.78 10.44 7.28
N SER A 292 5.38 9.41 6.53
CA SER A 292 3.98 9.06 6.31
C SER A 292 3.31 8.38 7.51
N MET A 293 4.09 7.81 8.43
CA MET A 293 3.60 7.03 9.56
C MET A 293 4.15 7.54 10.90
N ALA A 294 3.37 7.37 11.96
CA ALA A 294 3.84 7.63 13.33
C ALA A 294 4.92 6.60 13.77
N PRO A 295 5.85 6.94 14.68
CA PRO A 295 6.94 6.05 15.11
C PRO A 295 6.46 4.70 15.67
N TYR A 296 5.33 4.67 16.38
CA TYR A 296 4.78 3.43 16.95
C TYR A 296 4.06 2.54 15.91
N SER A 297 3.79 3.07 14.71
CA SER A 297 3.11 2.33 13.64
C SER A 297 4.00 1.27 12.97
N TYR A 298 5.31 1.28 13.25
CA TYR A 298 6.29 0.33 12.70
C TYR A 298 6.07 -1.11 13.15
N ARG A 299 5.37 -1.32 14.28
CA ARG A 299 5.01 -2.66 14.78
C ARG A 299 4.04 -3.40 13.86
N TYR A 300 3.30 -2.68 13.00
CA TYR A 300 2.26 -3.25 12.14
C TYR A 300 2.80 -3.67 10.78
N THR A 301 3.69 -4.67 10.76
CA THR A 301 4.44 -5.10 9.56
C THR A 301 3.56 -5.32 8.32
N ILE A 302 2.43 -6.02 8.47
CA ILE A 302 1.53 -6.37 7.36
C ILE A 302 0.83 -5.13 6.81
N ARG A 303 0.15 -4.35 7.66
CA ARG A 303 -0.60 -3.14 7.22
C ARG A 303 0.33 -2.09 6.62
N ARG A 304 1.50 -1.90 7.23
CA ARG A 304 2.57 -1.06 6.70
C ARG A 304 3.00 -1.51 5.30
N LYS A 305 3.23 -2.82 5.10
CA LYS A 305 3.63 -3.33 3.79
C LYS A 305 2.53 -3.23 2.73
N LEU A 306 1.32 -3.70 3.06
CA LEU A 306 0.20 -3.72 2.11
C LEU A 306 -0.28 -2.31 1.73
N PHE A 307 -0.19 -1.35 2.64
CA PHE A 307 -0.73 -0.02 2.38
C PHE A 307 0.33 1.03 2.18
N ASN A 308 1.21 1.23 3.17
CA ASN A 308 2.18 2.32 3.05
C ASN A 308 3.14 2.09 1.87
N ASP A 309 3.64 0.87 1.75
CA ASP A 309 4.66 0.56 0.77
C ASP A 309 4.06 0.27 -0.62
N TRP A 310 2.86 -0.33 -0.71
CA TRP A 310 2.22 -0.70 -1.99
C TRP A 310 1.14 0.26 -2.51
N VAL A 311 0.49 1.04 -1.64
CA VAL A 311 -0.59 1.96 -2.04
C VAL A 311 -0.16 3.42 -1.84
N TYR A 312 0.25 3.80 -0.63
CA TYR A 312 0.60 5.17 -0.28
C TYR A 312 1.80 5.67 -1.08
N THR A 313 2.95 4.99 -0.97
CA THR A 313 4.22 5.41 -1.58
C THR A 313 4.11 5.64 -3.09
N PRO A 314 3.55 4.71 -3.89
CA PRO A 314 3.45 4.90 -5.33
C PRO A 314 2.50 6.03 -5.72
N LEU A 315 1.38 6.17 -5.00
CA LEU A 315 0.41 7.22 -5.26
C LEU A 315 0.94 8.59 -4.84
N PHE A 316 1.70 8.66 -3.75
CA PHE A 316 2.40 9.87 -3.32
C PHE A 316 3.38 10.37 -4.40
N CYS A 317 4.27 9.50 -4.88
CA CYS A 317 5.19 9.87 -5.96
C CYS A 317 4.44 10.32 -7.21
N LYS A 318 3.36 9.61 -7.57
CA LYS A 318 2.54 9.95 -8.72
C LYS A 318 1.86 11.30 -8.56
N ALA A 319 1.35 11.63 -7.38
CA ALA A 319 0.73 12.92 -7.09
C ALA A 319 1.74 14.07 -7.23
N ILE A 320 2.96 13.90 -6.69
CA ILE A 320 4.05 14.87 -6.80
C ILE A 320 4.44 15.12 -8.27
N CYS A 321 4.69 14.07 -9.04
CA CYS A 321 5.03 14.22 -10.45
C CYS A 321 3.87 14.85 -11.24
N ASN A 322 2.61 14.57 -10.89
CA ASN A 322 1.46 15.20 -11.54
C ASN A 322 1.42 16.70 -11.30
N ARG A 323 1.59 17.12 -10.04
CA ARG A 323 1.60 18.53 -9.66
C ARG A 323 2.71 19.28 -10.39
N LYS A 324 3.95 18.81 -10.27
CA LYS A 324 5.11 19.43 -10.94
C LYS A 324 4.99 19.42 -12.46
N SER A 325 4.40 18.39 -13.07
CA SER A 325 4.23 18.33 -14.54
C SER A 325 3.37 19.48 -15.11
N ARG A 326 2.49 20.09 -14.30
CA ARG A 326 1.61 21.20 -14.72
C ARG A 326 2.40 22.45 -15.10
N VAL A 327 3.54 22.66 -14.44
CA VAL A 327 4.46 23.79 -14.65
C VAL A 327 5.04 23.80 -16.08
N TYR A 328 5.25 22.63 -16.69
CA TYR A 328 5.83 22.51 -18.03
C TYR A 328 4.84 22.76 -19.19
N GLY A 329 3.60 23.14 -18.87
CA GLY A 329 2.56 23.45 -19.85
C GLY A 329 1.87 22.22 -20.47
N LYS A 330 0.68 22.45 -21.05
CA LYS A 330 -0.22 21.38 -21.54
C LYS A 330 0.44 20.43 -22.55
N LYS A 331 1.25 20.95 -23.48
CA LYS A 331 1.89 20.16 -24.56
C LYS A 331 2.95 19.17 -24.03
N LYS A 332 3.74 19.57 -23.03
CA LYS A 332 4.84 18.75 -22.49
C LYS A 332 4.47 17.96 -21.23
N LYS A 333 3.32 18.27 -20.60
CA LYS A 333 2.85 17.65 -19.35
C LYS A 333 2.96 16.13 -19.30
N ARG A 334 2.54 15.43 -20.35
CA ARG A 334 2.53 13.95 -20.38
C ARG A 334 3.95 13.36 -20.38
N ILE A 335 4.87 14.00 -21.11
CA ILE A 335 6.28 13.59 -21.19
C ILE A 335 6.96 13.94 -19.86
N ALA A 336 6.77 15.18 -19.38
CA ALA A 336 7.29 15.65 -18.11
C ALA A 336 6.91 14.72 -16.95
N ARG A 337 5.65 14.30 -16.88
CA ARG A 337 5.17 13.36 -15.84
C ARG A 337 5.97 12.05 -15.79
N LYS A 338 6.34 11.50 -16.96
CA LYS A 338 7.09 10.24 -17.03
C LYS A 338 8.55 10.46 -16.63
N GLU A 339 9.16 11.52 -17.15
CA GLU A 339 10.57 11.84 -16.91
C GLU A 339 10.83 12.30 -15.46
N LEU A 340 9.90 13.05 -14.86
CA LEU A 340 10.01 13.51 -13.48
C LEU A 340 10.12 12.36 -12.48
N MET A 341 9.59 11.17 -12.79
CA MET A 341 9.71 10.03 -11.88
C MET A 341 11.18 9.67 -11.62
N TRP A 342 12.00 9.70 -12.65
CA TRP A 342 13.41 9.36 -12.55
C TRP A 342 14.20 10.42 -11.78
N ASN A 343 13.91 11.70 -12.01
CA ASN A 343 14.50 12.78 -11.23
C ASN A 343 14.03 12.72 -9.76
N LEU A 344 12.77 12.36 -9.49
CA LEU A 344 12.25 12.16 -8.14
C LEU A 344 13.02 11.03 -7.43
N LYS A 345 13.29 9.92 -8.12
CA LYS A 345 14.10 8.82 -7.59
C LYS A 345 15.50 9.29 -7.21
N TYR A 346 16.16 10.05 -8.08
CA TYR A 346 17.45 10.66 -7.74
C TYR A 346 17.35 11.49 -6.45
N ILE A 347 16.36 12.38 -6.34
CA ILE A 347 16.15 13.20 -5.14
C ILE A 347 15.91 12.34 -3.89
N PHE A 348 15.12 11.28 -4.00
CA PHE A 348 14.88 10.36 -2.89
C PHE A 348 16.13 9.58 -2.47
N LEU A 349 17.01 9.22 -3.41
CA LEU A 349 18.30 8.63 -3.09
C LEU A 349 19.14 9.60 -2.25
N ILE A 350 19.19 10.89 -2.63
CA ILE A 350 19.93 11.90 -1.85
C ILE A 350 19.27 12.12 -0.48
N GLN A 351 17.94 12.24 -0.43
CA GLN A 351 17.22 12.40 0.82
C GLN A 351 17.39 11.19 1.74
N TYR A 352 17.44 9.97 1.19
CA TYR A 352 17.76 8.77 1.95
C TYR A 352 19.17 8.83 2.54
N PHE A 353 20.16 9.17 1.73
CA PHE A 353 21.55 9.30 2.18
C PHE A 353 21.74 10.36 3.26
N THR A 354 21.00 11.46 3.18
CA THR A 354 21.16 12.62 4.07
C THR A 354 20.33 12.51 5.34
N ILE A 355 19.09 12.04 5.24
CA ILE A 355 18.17 11.96 6.38
C ILE A 355 18.31 10.63 7.11
N ILE A 356 18.35 9.51 6.38
CA ILE A 356 18.34 8.17 6.96
C ILE A 356 19.76 7.76 7.37
N LEU A 357 20.72 7.95 6.47
CA LEU A 357 22.12 7.58 6.71
C LEU A 357 22.94 8.74 7.31
N LYS A 358 22.35 9.92 7.49
CA LYS A 358 23.00 11.09 8.13
C LYS A 358 24.28 11.56 7.43
N THR A 359 24.34 11.46 6.11
CA THR A 359 25.43 11.95 5.26
C THR A 359 26.81 11.39 5.68
N PRO A 360 27.02 10.06 5.59
CA PRO A 360 28.28 9.45 6.00
C PRO A 360 29.43 10.00 5.15
N SER A 361 30.55 10.31 5.79
CA SER A 361 31.71 10.93 5.14
C SER A 361 32.60 9.92 4.41
N ASN A 362 32.55 8.65 4.84
CA ASN A 362 33.38 7.57 4.34
C ASN A 362 32.63 6.23 4.36
N LEU A 363 33.24 5.20 3.79
CA LEU A 363 32.63 3.86 3.66
C LEU A 363 32.35 3.21 5.02
N LYS A 364 33.24 3.39 6.00
CA LYS A 364 33.09 2.76 7.32
C LYS A 364 31.85 3.30 8.02
N GLU A 365 31.71 4.63 8.07
CA GLU A 365 30.51 5.29 8.60
C GLU A 365 29.25 4.87 7.83
N LEU A 366 29.33 4.75 6.51
CA LEU A 366 28.21 4.30 5.69
C LEU A 366 27.75 2.89 6.09
N ILE A 367 28.68 1.95 6.21
CA ILE A 367 28.38 0.56 6.59
C ILE A 367 27.77 0.51 8.00
N GLU A 368 28.33 1.27 8.94
CA GLU A 368 27.80 1.36 10.30
C GLU A 368 26.36 1.88 10.31
N GLU A 369 26.06 2.98 9.62
CA GLU A 369 24.69 3.53 9.54
C GLU A 369 23.73 2.60 8.80
N MET A 370 24.15 1.98 7.69
CA MET A 370 23.32 1.00 6.97
C MET A 370 23.00 -0.21 7.85
N SER A 371 23.97 -0.71 8.63
CA SER A 371 23.76 -1.83 9.54
C SER A 371 22.77 -1.51 10.67
N LYS A 372 22.72 -0.26 11.15
CA LYS A 372 21.74 0.19 12.16
C LYS A 372 20.32 0.22 11.61
N GLN A 373 20.15 0.52 10.32
CA GLN A 373 18.85 0.63 9.65
C GLN A 373 18.35 -0.72 9.08
N SER A 374 19.22 -1.72 9.03
CA SER A 374 18.99 -3.01 8.39
C SER A 374 19.14 -4.17 9.38
N ARG A 375 18.80 -5.38 8.93
CA ARG A 375 19.10 -6.64 9.67
C ARG A 375 20.46 -7.23 9.27
N VAL A 376 21.22 -6.51 8.45
CA VAL A 376 22.49 -6.94 7.87
C VAL A 376 23.63 -6.44 8.75
N SER A 377 24.54 -7.33 9.14
CA SER A 377 25.70 -6.95 9.96
C SER A 377 26.73 -6.17 9.15
N VAL A 378 27.58 -5.43 9.86
CA VAL A 378 28.74 -4.71 9.31
C VAL A 378 29.59 -5.64 8.45
N GLU A 379 29.93 -6.85 8.95
CA GLU A 379 30.82 -7.77 8.22
C GLU A 379 30.21 -8.24 6.89
N VAL A 380 28.88 -8.36 6.81
CA VAL A 380 28.19 -8.70 5.57
C VAL A 380 28.34 -7.56 4.57
N TYR A 381 28.09 -6.32 4.99
CA TYR A 381 28.24 -5.15 4.11
C TYR A 381 29.70 -4.95 3.67
N GLU A 382 30.69 -5.19 4.55
CA GLU A 382 32.11 -5.16 4.17
C GLU A 382 32.41 -6.18 3.07
N LYS A 383 31.92 -7.42 3.22
CA LYS A 383 32.03 -8.45 2.16
C LYS A 383 31.33 -8.02 0.87
N MET A 384 30.13 -7.43 0.95
CA MET A 384 29.45 -6.88 -0.23
C MET A 384 30.30 -5.80 -0.92
N TYR A 385 30.95 -4.93 -0.15
CA TYR A 385 31.80 -3.89 -0.69
C TYR A 385 33.03 -4.45 -1.40
N THR A 386 33.67 -5.50 -0.86
CA THR A 386 34.83 -6.13 -1.52
C THR A 386 34.49 -6.69 -2.89
N ILE A 387 33.26 -7.19 -3.08
CA ILE A 387 32.76 -7.66 -4.38
C ILE A 387 32.41 -6.46 -5.27
N PHE A 388 31.79 -5.43 -4.70
CA PHE A 388 31.30 -4.27 -5.43
C PHE A 388 32.42 -3.40 -6.00
N LYS A 389 33.44 -3.07 -5.20
CA LYS A 389 34.47 -2.07 -5.57
C LYS A 389 35.22 -2.39 -6.87
N ASP A 390 35.32 -3.68 -7.21
CA ASP A 390 36.05 -4.18 -8.38
C ASP A 390 35.08 -4.59 -9.52
N SER A 391 33.76 -4.36 -9.38
CA SER A 391 32.77 -4.71 -10.39
C SER A 391 32.39 -3.53 -11.29
N ASP A 392 31.92 -3.85 -12.51
CA ASP A 392 31.39 -2.85 -13.45
C ASP A 392 30.14 -2.12 -12.91
N GLU A 393 29.51 -2.66 -11.86
CA GLU A 393 28.32 -2.08 -11.25
C GLU A 393 28.62 -0.72 -10.61
N VAL A 394 29.86 -0.46 -10.19
CA VAL A 394 30.27 0.84 -9.63
C VAL A 394 30.04 1.95 -10.64
N ASN A 395 30.60 1.78 -11.84
CA ASN A 395 30.52 2.78 -12.91
C ASN A 395 29.09 2.89 -13.43
N TYR A 396 28.41 1.75 -13.61
CA TYR A 396 27.01 1.71 -14.01
C TYR A 396 26.10 2.55 -13.11
N TYR A 397 26.18 2.38 -11.78
CA TYR A 397 25.35 3.16 -10.86
C TYR A 397 25.75 4.63 -10.78
N ILE A 398 27.05 4.95 -10.90
CA ILE A 398 27.50 6.35 -10.95
C ILE A 398 26.91 7.04 -12.19
N GLU A 399 26.98 6.40 -13.36
CA GLU A 399 26.40 6.92 -14.59
C GLU A 399 24.88 7.12 -14.45
N GLN A 400 24.17 6.16 -13.85
CA GLN A 400 22.74 6.30 -13.56
C GLN A 400 22.43 7.47 -12.62
N ILE A 401 23.26 7.70 -11.58
CA ILE A 401 23.09 8.85 -10.70
C ILE A 401 23.26 10.16 -11.49
N GLU A 402 24.26 10.25 -12.35
CA GLU A 402 24.56 11.45 -13.14
C GLU A 402 23.51 11.74 -14.23
N GLU A 403 23.05 10.71 -14.93
CA GLU A 403 21.98 10.81 -15.93
C GLU A 403 20.68 11.32 -15.28
N ASN A 404 20.32 10.77 -14.12
CA ASN A 404 19.07 11.13 -13.44
C ASN A 404 19.15 12.49 -12.72
N ALA A 405 20.36 12.91 -12.35
CA ALA A 405 20.65 14.25 -11.84
C ALA A 405 20.55 15.34 -12.92
N SER A 406 20.83 15.02 -14.19
CA SER A 406 20.91 15.99 -15.30
C SER A 406 19.64 16.04 -16.18
N ARG A 407 18.54 15.41 -15.74
CA ARG A 407 17.30 15.37 -16.53
C ARG A 407 16.70 16.75 -16.75
N LYS A 408 16.21 16.96 -17.99
CA LYS A 408 15.52 18.17 -18.44
C LYS A 408 14.26 18.51 -17.65
N PHE A 409 13.51 17.50 -17.22
CA PHE A 409 12.34 17.66 -16.35
C PHE A 409 12.75 17.26 -14.94
N ASN A 410 12.74 18.21 -14.01
CA ASN A 410 13.33 18.07 -12.69
C ASN A 410 12.57 18.86 -11.62
N PHE A 411 12.91 18.65 -10.35
CA PHE A 411 12.27 19.30 -9.19
C PHE A 411 13.09 20.43 -8.57
N TYR A 412 14.15 20.92 -9.21
CA TYR A 412 14.93 22.06 -8.70
C TYR A 412 14.70 23.31 -9.54
#